data_AF-A0A7J3VTD2-F1
#
_entry.id   AF-A0A7J3VTD2-F1
#
_cell.length_a   1.000
_cell.length_b   1.000
_cell.length_c   1.000
_cell.angle_alpha   90.00
_cell.angle_beta   90.00
_cell.angle_gamma   90.00
#
_symmetry.space_group_name_H-M   'P 1'
#
loop_
_entity.id
_entity.type
_entity.pdbx_description
1 polymer ?
#
loop_
_entity_poly.entity_id
_entity_poly.type
_entity_poly.pdbx_seq_one_letter_code
_entity_poly.pdbx_strand_id
1 'polypeptide(L)'
;LGFVAGIPSIGVAKSLLVGELQSAESYSKIVEAGEVLGLRRGPAYYSQGFGVSFNDLLRVSELFGDRYPEALRIADRLSRQALEEKS
;
A
#
# COMPACT_ATOMS: atom_id res chain seq x y z
N LEU A 1 12.40 -6.68 -0.22
CA LEU A 1 11.91 -7.31 -1.48
C LEU A 1 12.31 -6.48 -2.70
N GLY A 2 11.76 -5.27 -2.90
CA GLY A 2 12.06 -4.46 -4.10
C GLY A 2 13.55 -4.20 -4.34
N PHE A 3 14.31 -3.84 -3.29
CA PHE A 3 15.77 -3.66 -3.36
C PHE A 3 16.50 -4.92 -3.87
N VAL A 4 16.20 -6.08 -3.26
CA VAL A 4 16.83 -7.37 -3.61
C VAL A 4 16.47 -7.79 -5.04
N ALA A 5 15.22 -7.54 -5.45
CA ALA A 5 14.76 -7.86 -6.79
C ALA A 5 15.23 -6.84 -7.86
N GLY A 6 15.75 -5.68 -7.45
CA GLY A 6 16.06 -4.58 -8.35
C GLY A 6 14.82 -3.97 -9.04
N ILE A 7 13.63 -4.15 -8.46
CA ILE A 7 12.34 -3.78 -9.06
C ILE A 7 11.64 -2.75 -8.17
N PRO A 8 11.09 -1.65 -8.74
CA PRO A 8 10.31 -0.69 -7.99
C PRO A 8 9.17 -1.35 -7.20
N SER A 9 8.96 -0.95 -5.95
CA SER A 9 7.96 -1.58 -5.09
C SER A 9 7.24 -0.58 -4.20
N ILE A 10 5.99 -0.90 -3.88
CA ILE A 10 5.16 -0.18 -2.90
C ILE A 10 4.66 -1.14 -1.82
N GLY A 11 4.45 -0.61 -0.62
CA GLY A 11 3.71 -1.28 0.43
C GLY A 11 2.22 -0.96 0.32
N VAL A 12 1.36 -1.95 0.51
CA VAL A 12 -0.09 -1.77 0.65
C VAL A 12 -0.57 -2.55 1.86
N ALA A 13 -1.22 -1.87 2.80
CA ALA A 13 -1.72 -2.45 4.04
C ALA A 13 -3.22 -2.19 4.23
N LYS A 14 -3.86 -3.05 5.04
CA LYS A 14 -5.29 -2.93 5.43
C LYS A 14 -5.49 -2.10 6.70
N SER A 15 -4.44 -1.87 7.46
CA SER A 15 -4.45 -1.12 8.72
C SER A 15 -3.24 -0.19 8.78
N LEU A 16 -3.41 0.91 9.51
CA LEU A 16 -2.31 1.82 9.82
C LEU A 16 -1.34 1.09 10.77
N LEU A 17 -0.05 1.11 10.43
CA LEU A 17 0.99 0.57 11.31
C LEU A 17 1.41 1.62 12.35
N VAL A 18 1.66 2.85 11.90
CA VAL A 18 2.23 3.93 12.70
C VAL A 18 1.93 5.29 12.05
N GLY A 19 2.06 6.37 12.82
CA GLY A 19 1.79 7.74 12.41
C GLY A 19 0.33 8.15 12.59
N GLU A 20 0.04 9.39 12.21
CA GLU A 20 -1.28 10.01 12.28
C GLU A 20 -1.81 10.34 10.88
N LEU A 21 -3.13 10.29 10.73
CA LEU A 21 -3.78 10.65 9.47
C LEU A 21 -4.09 12.13 9.44
N GLN A 22 -3.49 12.84 8.47
CA GLN A 22 -3.86 14.21 8.14
C GLN A 22 -4.73 14.20 6.89
N SER A 23 -6.02 14.49 7.03
CA SER A 23 -6.97 14.50 5.92
C SER A 23 -6.63 15.57 4.89
N ALA A 24 -6.61 15.17 3.61
CA ALA A 24 -6.77 16.04 2.46
C ALA A 24 -8.04 15.62 1.70
N GLU A 25 -8.39 16.35 0.64
CA GLU A 25 -9.67 16.16 -0.07
C GLU A 25 -9.89 14.71 -0.57
N SER A 26 -8.91 14.13 -1.25
CA SER A 26 -9.06 12.81 -1.93
C SER A 26 -8.22 11.68 -1.33
N TYR A 27 -7.37 11.97 -0.35
CA TYR A 27 -6.56 11.00 0.39
C TYR A 27 -6.14 11.62 1.73
N SER A 28 -5.73 10.80 2.69
CA SER A 28 -5.09 11.30 3.91
C SER A 28 -3.59 11.05 3.85
N LYS A 29 -2.76 11.99 4.27
CA LYS A 29 -1.33 11.75 4.47
C LYS A 29 -1.12 10.98 5.78
N ILE A 30 -0.16 10.06 5.80
CA ILE A 30 0.32 9.43 7.02
C ILE A 30 1.55 10.20 7.46
N VAL A 31 1.51 10.80 8.64
CA VAL A 31 2.56 11.68 9.15
C VAL A 31 3.07 11.17 10.49
N GLU A 32 4.39 11.11 10.66
CA GLU A 32 5.02 10.78 11.93
C GLU A 32 6.25 11.65 12.14
N ALA A 33 6.40 12.23 13.34
CA ALA A 33 7.52 13.10 13.68
C ALA A 33 7.78 14.25 12.66
N GLY A 34 6.73 14.72 11.98
CA GLY A 34 6.82 15.78 10.96
C GLY A 34 7.14 15.29 9.55
N GLU A 35 7.36 13.99 9.35
CA GLU A 35 7.64 13.38 8.05
C GLU A 35 6.43 12.68 7.46
N VAL A 36 6.27 12.76 6.13
CA VAL A 36 5.21 12.04 5.41
C VAL A 36 5.70 10.65 5.05
N LEU A 37 5.14 9.63 5.71
CA LEU A 37 5.52 8.22 5.51
C LEU A 37 4.74 7.55 4.36
N GLY A 38 3.58 8.10 4.01
CA GLY A 38 2.69 7.48 3.03
C GLY A 38 1.34 8.16 2.94
N LEU A 39 0.36 7.43 2.42
CA LEU A 39 -1.01 7.94 2.30
C LEU A 39 -2.05 6.85 2.54
N ARG A 40 -3.26 7.26 2.88
CA ARG A 40 -4.46 6.43 2.92
C ARG A 40 -5.42 6.88 1.84
N ARG A 41 -5.95 5.94 1.06
CA ARG A 41 -7.07 6.16 0.12
C ARG A 41 -8.05 5.00 0.25
N GLY A 42 -9.33 5.31 0.47
CA GLY A 42 -10.35 4.32 0.82
C GLY A 42 -9.92 3.38 1.96
N PRO A 43 -9.95 2.05 1.76
CA PRO A 43 -9.59 1.05 2.77
C PRO A 43 -8.09 0.76 2.84
N ALA A 44 -7.27 1.35 1.96
CA ALA A 44 -5.87 0.97 1.78
C ALA A 44 -4.91 2.05 2.28
N TYR A 45 -3.82 1.60 2.89
CA TYR A 45 -2.68 2.40 3.30
C TYR A 45 -1.51 2.07 2.38
N TYR A 46 -0.90 3.09 1.80
CA TYR A 46 0.18 2.98 0.85
C TYR A 46 1.45 3.58 1.45
N SER A 47 2.58 2.92 1.26
CA SER A 47 3.91 3.42 1.64
C SER A 47 4.92 3.17 0.53
N GLN A 48 5.95 4.01 0.47
CA GLN A 48 7.07 3.82 -0.45
C GLN A 48 7.81 2.53 -0.07
N GLY A 49 8.12 1.72 -1.08
CA GLY A 49 9.09 0.63 -0.94
C GLY A 49 10.43 1.05 -1.52
N PHE A 50 10.86 0.40 -2.60
CA PHE A 50 12.14 0.68 -3.25
C PHE A 50 11.93 1.40 -4.58
N GLY A 51 12.74 2.41 -4.90
CA GLY A 51 12.75 3.07 -6.21
C GLY A 51 11.46 3.81 -6.58
N VAL A 52 10.68 4.26 -5.60
CA VAL A 52 9.37 4.89 -5.78
C VAL A 52 9.29 6.20 -5.00
N SER A 53 8.87 7.28 -5.64
CA SER A 53 8.65 8.58 -4.99
C SER A 53 7.24 8.70 -4.40
N PHE A 54 6.99 9.77 -3.64
CA PHE A 54 5.65 10.01 -3.07
C PHE A 54 4.62 10.31 -4.16
N ASN A 55 5.05 10.98 -5.23
CA ASN A 55 4.20 11.28 -6.38
C ASN A 55 3.82 10.01 -7.15
N ASP A 56 4.73 9.04 -7.24
CA ASP A 56 4.41 7.73 -7.82
C ASP A 56 3.39 6.99 -6.95
N LEU A 57 3.53 7.09 -5.62
CA LEU A 57 2.56 6.55 -4.66
C LEU A 57 1.15 7.11 -4.89
N LEU A 58 1.04 8.43 -5.10
CA LEU A 58 -0.22 9.11 -5.40
C LEU A 58 -0.85 8.55 -6.68
N ARG A 59 -0.07 8.52 -7.77
CA ARG A 59 -0.51 7.99 -9.07
C ARG A 59 -1.00 6.55 -8.96
N VAL A 60 -0.24 5.70 -8.29
CA VAL A 60 -0.62 4.30 -8.13
C VAL A 60 -1.87 4.16 -7.27
N SER A 61 -2.00 4.91 -6.18
CA SER A 61 -3.21 4.89 -5.35
C SER A 61 -4.47 5.32 -6.12
N GLU A 62 -4.32 6.27 -7.04
CA GLU A 62 -5.41 6.78 -7.87
C GLU A 62 -5.93 5.73 -8.86
N LEU A 63 -5.05 4.89 -9.41
CA LEU A 63 -5.46 3.77 -10.29
C LEU A 63 -6.46 2.82 -9.63
N PHE A 64 -6.37 2.68 -8.30
CA PHE A 64 -7.27 1.81 -7.54
C PHE A 64 -8.46 2.57 -6.92
N GLY A 65 -8.41 3.91 -6.89
CA GLY A 65 -9.43 4.75 -6.27
C GLY A 65 -9.66 4.36 -4.80
N ASP A 66 -10.93 4.30 -4.39
CA ASP A 66 -11.32 3.89 -3.04
C ASP A 66 -11.44 2.36 -2.87
N ARG A 67 -10.79 1.58 -3.74
CA ARG A 67 -10.81 0.11 -3.67
C ARG A 67 -9.45 -0.43 -3.26
N TYR A 68 -9.47 -1.60 -2.63
CA TYR A 68 -8.25 -2.35 -2.36
C TYR A 68 -7.74 -3.00 -3.65
N PRO A 69 -6.42 -2.99 -3.95
CA PRO A 69 -5.88 -3.52 -5.20
C PRO A 69 -6.28 -4.98 -5.45
N GLU A 70 -6.86 -5.24 -6.62
CA GLU A 70 -7.38 -6.56 -6.98
C GLU A 70 -6.28 -7.63 -7.02
N ALA A 71 -5.10 -7.28 -7.56
CA ALA A 71 -3.94 -8.17 -7.59
C ALA A 71 -3.58 -8.72 -6.20
N LEU A 72 -3.71 -7.90 -5.15
CA LEU A 72 -3.44 -8.33 -3.78
C LEU A 72 -4.55 -9.21 -3.20
N ARG A 73 -5.82 -9.00 -3.61
CA ARG A 73 -6.92 -9.91 -3.22
C ARG A 73 -6.76 -11.28 -3.86
N ILE A 74 -6.36 -11.31 -5.14
CA ILE A 74 -6.09 -12.55 -5.87
C ILE A 74 -4.92 -13.29 -5.21
N ALA A 75 -3.83 -12.59 -4.89
CA ALA A 75 -2.68 -13.18 -4.23
C ALA A 75 -3.03 -13.78 -2.86
N ASP A 76 -3.79 -13.07 -2.00
CA ASP A 76 -4.24 -13.59 -0.69
C ASP A 76 -5.12 -14.84 -0.86
N ARG A 77 -6.06 -14.83 -1.82
CA ARG A 77 -6.92 -15.98 -2.10
C ARG A 77 -6.11 -17.21 -2.52
N LEU A 78 -5.21 -17.05 -3.51
CA LEU A 78 -4.38 -18.15 -4.02
C LEU A 78 -3.47 -18.71 -2.92
N SER A 79 -2.91 -17.84 -2.07
CA SER A 79 -2.07 -18.27 -0.95
C SER A 79 -2.83 -19.12 0.06
N ARG A 80 -4.10 -18.84 0.33
CA ARG A 80 -4.94 -19.65 1.23
C ARG A 80 -5.24 -21.01 0.63
N GLN A 81 -5.63 -21.06 -0.64
CA GLN A 81 -5.90 -22.31 -1.36
C GLN A 81 -4.68 -23.25 -1.37
N ALA A 82 -3.49 -22.70 -1.63
CA ALA A 82 -2.26 -23.48 -1.63
C ALA A 82 -1.87 -24.06 -0.25
N LEU A 83 -2.38 -23.50 0.85
CA LEU A 83 -2.19 -24.05 2.20
C LEU A 83 -3.21 -25.15 2.51
N GLU A 84 -4.45 -24.98 2.04
CA GLU A 84 -5.52 -25.98 2.18
C GLU A 84 -5.20 -27.26 1.38
N GLU A 85 -4.65 -27.14 0.17
CA GLU A 85 -4.24 -28.30 -0.66
C GLU A 85 -3.07 -29.11 -0.08
N LYS A 86 -2.32 -28.54 0.88
CA LYS A 86 -1.18 -29.18 1.53
C LYS A 86 -1.51 -29.80 2.90
N SER A 87 -2.75 -29.64 3.37
CA SER A 87 -3.25 -30.17 4.65
C SER A 87 -4.02 -31.46 4.45
#